data_AF-A0A9Q3KC58-F1
#
_entry.id   AF-A0A9Q3KC58-F1
#
_cell.length_a   1.000
_cell.length_b   1.000
_cell.length_c   1.000
_cell.angle_alpha   90.00
_cell.angle_beta   90.00
_cell.angle_gamma   90.00
#
_symmetry.space_group_name_H-M   'P 1'
#
loop_
_entity.id
_entity.type
_entity.pdbx_description
1 polymer ?
#
loop_
_entity_poly.entity_id
_entity_poly.type
_entity_poly.pdbx_seq_one_letter_code
_entity_poly.pdbx_strand_id
1 'polypeptide(L)'
;MWKSLTHLTKRPAYPASPRAREALEVHIKELIDFGVLRKVAHNEHVEVTTPVIITWNNGKSRMVGDFRALNTYTIPDRYPIPRMHETLTQLSQAKFITAMDALNGFHQNVLTDNAKKLMRIIVHCGIFEYLKMPFGIKNAPSHYQRMMNTIFPEELSEGWFIIYIDDIIVCSKTWKNHLTRLERVLQVKRASEYENFLEKVSFCI
;
A
#
# COMPACT_ATOMS: atom_id res chain seq x y z
N MET A 1 4.52 2.35 19.16
CA MET A 1 5.58 2.74 20.12
C MET A 1 6.91 2.56 19.39
N TRP A 2 7.80 3.56 19.35
CA TRP A 2 9.04 3.55 18.54
C TRP A 2 10.27 3.27 19.41
N LYS A 3 11.34 2.66 18.87
CA LYS A 3 12.67 2.70 19.53
C LYS A 3 13.23 4.13 19.44
N SER A 4 14.13 4.53 20.35
CA SER A 4 14.76 5.86 20.36
C SER A 4 15.18 6.29 18.94
N LEU A 5 14.57 7.38 18.44
CA LEU A 5 14.71 7.87 17.05
C LEU A 5 16.00 8.68 16.82
N THR A 6 16.88 8.76 17.83
CA THR A 6 18.12 9.56 17.86
C THR A 6 19.11 9.28 16.72
N HIS A 7 18.91 8.22 15.93
CA HIS A 7 19.80 7.82 14.83
C HIS A 7 19.18 7.95 13.43
N LEU A 8 17.88 8.26 13.33
CA LEU A 8 17.27 8.59 12.04
C LEU A 8 17.59 10.04 11.71
N THR A 9 18.59 10.25 10.85
CA THR A 9 19.08 11.57 10.48
C THR A 9 18.62 11.96 9.07
N LYS A 10 18.72 13.26 8.79
CA LYS A 10 18.50 13.84 7.46
C LYS A 10 19.52 13.27 6.46
N ARG A 11 19.07 12.41 5.55
CA ARG A 11 19.88 11.88 4.44
C ARG A 11 19.79 12.82 3.23
N PRO A 12 20.86 13.02 2.46
CA PRO A 12 20.81 13.80 1.23
C PRO A 12 20.04 13.05 0.13
N ALA A 13 19.51 13.78 -0.86
CA ALA A 13 18.97 13.17 -2.07
C ALA A 13 20.05 12.37 -2.79
N TYR A 14 19.65 11.26 -3.41
CA TYR A 14 20.55 10.54 -4.30
C TYR A 14 20.78 11.31 -5.61
N PRO A 15 22.00 11.27 -6.17
CA PRO A 15 22.22 11.73 -7.53
C PRO A 15 21.32 10.98 -8.51
N ALA A 16 20.61 11.72 -9.36
CA ALA A 16 19.73 11.17 -10.38
C ALA A 16 20.13 11.69 -11.77
N SER A 17 20.10 10.81 -12.77
CA SER A 17 20.30 11.17 -14.18
C SER A 17 19.17 12.08 -14.69
N PRO A 18 19.34 12.84 -15.78
CA PRO A 18 18.29 13.70 -16.32
C PRO A 18 16.96 12.97 -16.53
N ARG A 19 17.00 11.79 -17.16
CA ARG A 19 15.82 10.93 -17.35
C ARG A 19 15.15 10.51 -16.03
N ALA A 20 15.93 10.23 -14.99
CA ALA A 20 15.38 9.88 -13.68
C ALA A 20 14.79 11.10 -12.97
N ARG A 21 15.36 12.30 -13.14
CA ARG A 21 14.82 13.55 -12.59
C ARG A 21 13.46 13.90 -13.19
N GLU A 22 13.35 13.81 -14.51
CA GLU A 22 12.07 14.02 -15.21
C GLU A 22 11.01 13.03 -14.70
N ALA A 23 11.36 11.74 -14.60
CA ALA A 23 10.45 10.75 -14.05
C ALA A 23 10.05 11.05 -12.59
N LEU A 24 11.00 11.47 -11.73
CA LEU A 24 10.70 11.86 -10.36
C LEU A 24 9.71 13.02 -10.30
N GLU A 25 9.91 14.05 -11.11
CA GLU A 25 9.01 15.22 -11.14
C GLU A 25 7.59 14.86 -11.55
N VAL A 26 7.44 13.96 -12.55
CA VAL A 26 6.14 13.42 -12.95
C VAL A 26 5.48 12.68 -11.79
N HIS A 27 6.17 11.70 -11.17
CA HIS A 27 5.63 10.93 -10.04
C HIS A 27 5.27 11.82 -8.84
N ILE A 28 6.11 12.80 -8.52
CA ILE A 28 5.86 13.74 -7.42
C ILE A 28 4.60 14.56 -7.68
N LYS A 29 4.43 15.06 -8.91
CA LYS A 29 3.24 15.84 -9.29
C LYS A 29 1.99 14.99 -9.17
N GLU A 30 1.98 13.79 -9.74
CA GLU A 30 0.84 12.86 -9.65
C GLU A 30 0.46 12.56 -8.20
N LEU A 31 1.44 12.29 -7.34
CA LEU A 31 1.19 12.01 -5.92
C LEU A 31 0.69 13.23 -5.13
N ILE A 32 1.08 14.46 -5.53
CA ILE A 32 0.52 15.69 -4.96
C ILE A 32 -0.93 15.85 -5.41
N ASP A 33 -1.21 15.65 -6.70
CA ASP A 33 -2.55 15.77 -7.28
C ASP A 33 -3.52 14.74 -6.66
N PHE A 34 -3.03 13.55 -6.30
CA PHE A 34 -3.80 12.53 -5.56
C PHE A 34 -3.89 12.76 -4.05
N GLY A 35 -3.32 13.85 -3.53
CA GLY A 35 -3.29 14.16 -2.09
C GLY A 35 -2.51 13.14 -1.26
N VAL A 36 -1.58 12.42 -1.86
CA VAL A 36 -0.69 11.46 -1.19
C VAL A 36 0.55 12.17 -0.65
N LEU A 37 1.05 13.17 -1.37
CA LEU A 37 2.21 13.98 -0.99
C LEU A 37 1.84 15.46 -0.79
N ARG A 38 2.59 16.11 0.09
CA ARG A 38 2.62 17.57 0.26
C ARG A 38 4.06 18.07 0.17
N LYS A 39 4.30 19.22 -0.46
CA LYS A 39 5.60 19.89 -0.39
C LYS A 39 5.82 20.48 1.01
N VAL A 40 6.96 20.18 1.63
CA VAL A 40 7.33 20.74 2.93
C VAL A 40 7.73 22.20 2.75
N ALA A 41 7.16 23.09 3.57
CA ALA A 41 7.44 24.52 3.49
C ALA A 41 8.82 24.87 4.06
N HIS A 42 9.39 26.00 3.61
CA HIS A 42 10.74 26.44 3.98
C HIS A 42 10.92 26.69 5.48
N ASN A 43 9.84 27.02 6.20
CA ASN A 43 9.81 27.30 7.62
C ASN A 43 9.53 26.07 8.49
N GLU A 44 9.28 24.90 7.89
CA GLU A 44 9.05 23.66 8.63
C GLU A 44 10.39 22.99 8.99
N HIS A 45 10.57 22.68 10.28
CA HIS A 45 11.74 21.94 10.74
C HIS A 45 11.73 20.51 10.18
N VAL A 46 12.85 20.05 9.61
CA VAL A 46 12.99 18.71 9.03
C VAL A 46 14.11 17.94 9.74
N GLU A 47 13.71 16.92 10.49
CA GLU A 47 14.61 16.05 11.26
C GLU A 47 15.05 14.82 10.46
N VAL A 48 14.12 14.21 9.73
CA VAL A 48 14.31 12.95 9.01
C VAL A 48 13.98 13.15 7.55
N THR A 49 14.82 12.61 6.66
CA THR A 49 14.53 12.51 5.23
C THR A 49 14.95 11.16 4.69
N THR A 50 14.12 10.61 3.82
CA THR A 50 14.37 9.37 3.08
C THR A 50 14.67 9.69 1.62
N PRO A 51 15.83 9.30 1.08
CA PRO A 51 16.13 9.54 -0.32
C PRO A 51 15.31 8.60 -1.21
N VAL A 52 15.05 9.05 -2.43
CA VAL A 52 14.21 8.34 -3.40
C VAL A 52 15.05 7.98 -4.63
N ILE A 53 14.75 6.83 -5.23
CA ILE A 53 15.29 6.39 -6.52
C ILE A 53 14.16 6.13 -7.52
N ILE A 54 14.50 6.17 -8.80
CA ILE A 54 13.65 5.65 -9.88
C ILE A 54 14.17 4.28 -10.28
N THR A 55 13.26 3.31 -10.30
CA THR A 55 13.51 2.00 -10.90
C THR A 55 12.74 1.89 -12.21
N TRP A 56 13.28 1.18 -13.19
CA TRP A 56 12.67 0.99 -14.49
C TRP A 56 12.31 -0.48 -14.68
N ASN A 57 11.10 -0.76 -15.16
CA ASN A 57 10.67 -2.10 -15.53
C ASN A 57 9.83 -2.02 -16.81
N ASN A 58 10.26 -2.70 -17.87
CA ASN A 58 9.59 -2.72 -19.18
C ASN A 58 9.21 -1.31 -19.68
N GLY A 59 10.14 -0.35 -19.58
CA GLY A 59 9.95 1.03 -20.00
C GLY A 59 9.16 1.91 -19.03
N LYS A 60 8.49 1.34 -18.02
CA LYS A 60 7.76 2.09 -16.99
C LYS A 60 8.67 2.44 -15.82
N SER A 61 8.62 3.69 -15.37
CA SER A 61 9.33 4.14 -14.17
C SER A 61 8.50 3.89 -12.91
N ARG A 62 9.16 3.62 -11.79
CA ARG A 62 8.56 3.55 -10.45
C ARG A 62 9.42 4.33 -9.47
N MET A 63 8.76 5.23 -8.72
CA MET A 63 9.35 5.96 -7.62
C MET A 63 9.44 5.07 -6.37
N VAL A 64 10.64 4.93 -5.80
CA VAL A 64 10.88 4.05 -4.63
C VAL A 64 11.64 4.82 -3.55
N GLY A 65 11.02 4.97 -2.38
CA GLY A 65 11.67 5.54 -1.20
C GLY A 65 12.56 4.51 -0.50
N ASP A 66 13.78 4.90 -0.14
CA ASP A 66 14.70 4.03 0.61
C ASP A 66 14.40 4.01 2.12
N PHE A 67 13.26 3.40 2.48
CA PHE A 67 12.81 3.31 3.87
C PHE A 67 13.55 2.25 4.71
N ARG A 68 14.64 1.64 4.21
CA ARG A 68 15.36 0.58 4.96
C ARG A 68 15.82 1.04 6.33
N ALA A 69 16.36 2.25 6.44
CA ALA A 69 16.78 2.82 7.72
C ALA A 69 15.59 2.98 8.67
N LEU A 70 14.50 3.62 8.22
CA LEU A 70 13.28 3.80 9.00
C LEU A 70 12.71 2.44 9.46
N ASN A 71 12.69 1.46 8.57
CA ASN A 71 12.22 0.12 8.85
C ASN A 71 13.05 -0.56 9.96
N THR A 72 14.36 -0.36 10.05
CA THR A 72 15.19 -0.93 11.12
C THR A 72 14.74 -0.47 12.52
N TYR A 73 14.33 0.79 12.66
CA TYR A 73 13.88 1.38 13.93
C TYR A 73 12.37 1.22 14.18
N THR A 74 11.62 0.80 13.16
CA THR A 74 10.19 0.53 13.27
C THR A 74 9.94 -0.80 13.97
N ILE A 75 9.21 -0.75 15.08
CA ILE A 75 8.75 -1.97 15.79
C ILE A 75 7.81 -2.73 14.84
N PRO A 76 8.10 -4.01 14.51
CA PRO A 76 7.25 -4.79 13.62
C PRO A 76 5.85 -4.98 14.19
N ASP A 77 4.81 -4.65 13.41
CA ASP A 77 3.44 -5.04 13.71
C ASP A 77 3.20 -6.47 13.19
N ARG A 78 3.07 -7.42 14.12
CA ARG A 78 2.86 -8.84 13.82
C ARG A 78 1.37 -9.19 13.74
N TYR A 79 0.62 -8.42 12.95
CA TYR A 79 -0.77 -8.75 12.66
C TYR A 79 -0.85 -10.07 11.89
N PRO A 80 -1.81 -10.97 12.19
CA PRO A 80 -1.96 -12.23 11.47
C PRO A 80 -2.31 -11.96 10.01
N ILE A 81 -1.40 -12.34 9.12
CA ILE A 81 -1.63 -12.36 7.67
C ILE A 81 -1.85 -13.83 7.28
N PRO A 82 -2.86 -14.15 6.46
CA PRO A 82 -3.14 -15.53 6.04
C PRO A 82 -1.90 -16.22 5.48
N ARG A 83 -1.68 -17.47 5.86
CA ARG A 83 -0.55 -18.24 5.33
C ARG A 83 -0.89 -18.73 3.94
N MET A 84 0.05 -18.58 3.01
CA MET A 84 -0.08 -19.05 1.63
C MET A 84 -0.64 -20.49 1.51
N HIS A 85 -0.21 -21.41 2.38
CA HIS A 85 -0.67 -22.81 2.34
C HIS A 85 -2.17 -22.97 2.68
N GLU A 86 -2.66 -22.19 3.64
CA GLU A 86 -4.08 -22.18 4.02
C GLU A 86 -4.93 -21.63 2.87
N THR A 87 -4.47 -20.54 2.25
CA THR A 87 -5.06 -19.95 1.04
C THR A 87 -5.11 -20.94 -0.12
N LEU A 88 -4.01 -21.65 -0.41
CA LEU A 88 -3.95 -22.64 -1.49
C LEU A 88 -4.91 -23.82 -1.28
N THR A 89 -5.08 -24.25 -0.03
CA THR A 89 -6.00 -25.35 0.29
C THR A 89 -7.44 -24.95 -0.03
N GLN A 90 -7.85 -23.72 0.32
CA GLN A 90 -9.18 -23.19 -0.03
C GLN A 90 -9.35 -23.04 -1.54
N LEU A 91 -8.32 -22.55 -2.25
CA LEU A 91 -8.33 -22.41 -3.70
C LEU A 91 -8.49 -23.75 -4.42
N SER A 92 -7.84 -24.81 -3.93
CA SER A 92 -7.90 -26.13 -4.57
C SER A 92 -9.30 -26.77 -4.59
N GLN A 93 -10.21 -26.31 -3.71
CA GLN A 93 -11.59 -26.78 -3.64
C GLN A 93 -12.56 -25.94 -4.48
N ALA A 94 -12.09 -24.84 -5.08
CA ALA A 94 -12.89 -23.94 -5.90
C ALA A 94 -12.92 -24.41 -7.36
N LYS A 95 -14.08 -24.23 -8.01
CA LYS A 95 -14.22 -24.36 -9.47
C LYS A 95 -14.19 -23.01 -10.19
N PHE A 96 -14.41 -21.92 -9.47
CA PHE A 96 -14.44 -20.56 -9.99
C PHE A 96 -13.66 -19.66 -9.05
N ILE A 97 -12.69 -18.93 -9.58
CA ILE A 97 -11.82 -18.05 -8.82
C ILE A 97 -11.80 -16.68 -9.50
N THR A 98 -12.11 -15.64 -8.74
CA THR A 98 -11.91 -14.25 -9.16
C THR A 98 -10.85 -13.65 -8.27
N ALA A 99 -9.77 -13.17 -8.89
CA ALA A 99 -8.74 -12.39 -8.21
C ALA A 99 -8.94 -10.91 -8.54
N MET A 100 -8.93 -10.08 -7.52
CA MET A 100 -9.05 -8.64 -7.65
C MET A 100 -7.85 -7.97 -6.99
N ASP A 101 -7.23 -7.06 -7.73
CA ASP A 101 -6.08 -6.28 -7.26
C ASP A 101 -6.60 -5.00 -6.61
N ALA A 102 -6.23 -4.82 -5.34
CA ALA A 102 -6.45 -3.60 -4.61
C ALA A 102 -5.36 -2.56 -4.91
N LEU A 103 -5.32 -2.13 -6.17
CA LEU A 103 -4.45 -1.05 -6.62
C LEU A 103 -4.62 0.17 -5.72
N ASN A 104 -3.50 0.68 -5.21
CA ASN A 104 -3.41 1.83 -4.32
C ASN A 104 -3.97 1.65 -2.90
N GLY A 105 -4.22 0.41 -2.43
CA GLY A 105 -4.73 0.15 -1.08
C GLY A 105 -3.92 0.81 0.05
N PHE A 106 -2.59 0.89 -0.07
CA PHE A 106 -1.78 1.59 0.93
C PHE A 106 -2.00 3.10 0.95
N HIS A 107 -2.21 3.71 -0.21
CA HIS A 107 -2.47 5.15 -0.34
C HIS A 107 -3.88 5.54 0.12
N GLN A 108 -4.66 4.67 0.74
CA GLN A 108 -5.89 5.03 1.46
C GLN A 108 -5.65 5.28 2.95
N ASN A 109 -4.57 4.74 3.50
CA ASN A 109 -4.30 4.83 4.94
C ASN A 109 -3.70 6.19 5.28
N VAL A 110 -4.48 7.06 5.91
CA VAL A 110 -4.03 8.37 6.38
C VAL A 110 -3.01 8.19 7.50
N LEU A 111 -1.88 8.87 7.38
CA LEU A 111 -0.82 8.83 8.38
C LEU A 111 -1.14 9.77 9.54
N THR A 112 -0.70 9.40 10.75
CA THR A 112 -0.65 10.34 11.89
C THR A 112 0.43 11.39 11.67
N ASP A 113 0.31 12.56 12.27
CA ASP A 113 1.28 13.66 12.05
C ASP A 113 2.72 13.29 12.41
N ASN A 114 2.90 12.44 13.43
CA ASN A 114 4.22 11.92 13.77
C ASN A 114 4.76 10.97 12.69
N ALA A 115 3.91 10.11 12.12
CA ALA A 115 4.31 9.23 11.03
C ALA A 115 4.63 10.02 9.75
N LYS A 116 3.85 11.06 9.43
CA LYS A 116 4.11 11.97 8.29
C LYS A 116 5.53 12.54 8.36
N LYS A 117 5.92 13.08 9.51
CA LYS A 117 7.26 13.64 9.74
C LYS A 117 8.39 12.63 9.54
N LEU A 118 8.19 11.38 9.98
CA LEU A 118 9.17 10.29 9.82
C LEU A 118 9.27 9.78 8.38
N MET A 119 8.20 9.91 7.61
CA MET A 119 8.11 9.42 6.24
C MET A 119 8.44 10.50 5.20
N ARG A 120 9.01 11.64 5.60
CA ARG A 120 9.45 12.67 4.66
C ARG A 120 10.50 12.13 3.69
N ILE A 121 10.35 12.47 2.43
CA ILE A 121 11.27 12.10 1.35
C ILE A 121 12.00 13.32 0.80
N ILE A 122 13.17 13.08 0.23
CA ILE A 122 14.00 14.11 -0.41
C ILE A 122 14.41 13.69 -1.82
N VAL A 123 14.23 14.63 -2.74
CA VAL A 123 14.60 14.54 -4.17
C VAL A 123 15.32 15.82 -4.58
N HIS A 124 15.78 15.90 -5.84
CA HIS A 124 16.52 17.06 -6.34
C HIS A 124 15.73 18.37 -6.33
N CYS A 125 14.39 18.30 -6.42
CA CYS A 125 13.51 19.47 -6.44
C CYS A 125 12.91 19.84 -5.08
N GLY A 126 13.27 19.15 -4.00
CA GLY A 126 12.85 19.51 -2.64
C GLY A 126 12.54 18.35 -1.70
N ILE A 127 11.91 18.69 -0.58
CA ILE A 127 11.45 17.75 0.46
C ILE A 127 9.93 17.68 0.42
N PHE A 128 9.41 16.45 0.47
CA PHE A 128 7.99 16.16 0.42
C PHE A 128 7.61 15.25 1.60
N GLU A 129 6.37 15.38 2.05
CA GLU A 129 5.81 14.65 3.18
C GLU A 129 4.65 13.79 2.70
N TYR A 130 4.70 12.49 3.04
CA TYR A 130 3.57 11.59 2.82
C TYR A 130 2.44 11.92 3.78
N LEU A 131 1.25 12.11 3.23
CA LEU A 131 -0.01 12.25 3.96
C LEU A 131 -0.71 10.89 4.13
N LYS A 132 -0.47 9.98 3.18
CA LYS A 132 -1.01 8.62 3.15
C LYS A 132 0.14 7.62 3.07
N MET A 133 -0.08 6.40 3.54
CA MET A 133 0.99 5.44 3.76
C MET A 133 1.72 5.05 2.47
N PRO A 134 3.04 5.26 2.37
CA PRO A 134 3.80 4.92 1.18
C PRO A 134 4.13 3.42 1.10
N PHE A 135 4.43 2.98 -0.11
CA PHE A 135 5.04 1.67 -0.34
C PHE A 135 6.43 1.57 0.32
N GLY A 136 6.81 0.35 0.71
CA GLY A 136 8.14 0.05 1.28
C GLY A 136 8.25 0.22 2.79
N ILE A 137 7.18 0.61 3.48
CA ILE A 137 7.12 0.65 4.95
C ILE A 137 6.85 -0.74 5.52
N LYS A 138 7.62 -1.15 6.52
CA LYS A 138 7.57 -2.50 7.12
C LYS A 138 6.17 -2.92 7.56
N ASN A 139 5.43 -2.01 8.20
CA ASN A 139 4.13 -2.33 8.79
C ASN A 139 2.94 -2.08 7.84
N ALA A 140 3.20 -1.67 6.59
CA ALA A 140 2.11 -1.37 5.66
C ALA A 140 1.22 -2.59 5.38
N PRO A 141 1.76 -3.81 5.10
CA PRO A 141 0.92 -5.00 4.91
C PRO A 141 0.04 -5.34 6.11
N SER A 142 0.59 -5.24 7.33
CA SER A 142 -0.15 -5.52 8.57
C SER A 142 -1.31 -4.56 8.78
N HIS A 143 -1.09 -3.27 8.51
CA HIS A 143 -2.15 -2.26 8.63
C HIS A 143 -3.23 -2.47 7.57
N TYR A 144 -2.84 -2.76 6.33
CA TYR A 144 -3.77 -3.04 5.24
C TYR A 144 -4.61 -4.29 5.54
N GLN A 145 -3.98 -5.38 5.98
CA GLN A 145 -4.70 -6.60 6.35
C GLN A 145 -5.71 -6.34 7.48
N ARG A 146 -5.33 -5.56 8.49
CA ARG A 146 -6.24 -5.21 9.60
C ARG A 146 -7.45 -4.42 9.11
N MET A 147 -7.22 -3.42 8.26
CA MET A 147 -8.29 -2.63 7.64
C MET A 147 -9.26 -3.54 6.87
N MET A 148 -8.73 -4.40 6.00
CA MET A 148 -9.53 -5.32 5.20
C MET A 148 -10.31 -6.33 6.04
N ASN A 149 -9.73 -6.82 7.13
CA ASN A 149 -10.43 -7.69 8.08
C ASN A 149 -11.59 -6.99 8.79
N THR A 150 -11.51 -5.66 8.98
CA THR A 150 -12.61 -4.86 9.53
C THR A 150 -13.70 -4.57 8.50
N ILE A 151 -13.36 -4.46 7.22
CA ILE A 151 -14.32 -4.22 6.14
C ILE A 151 -15.10 -5.50 5.77
N PHE A 152 -14.43 -6.66 5.77
CA PHE A 152 -14.98 -7.95 5.32
C PHE A 152 -15.03 -9.03 6.40
N PRO A 153 -15.52 -8.75 7.62
CA PRO A 153 -15.46 -9.72 8.71
C PRO A 153 -16.30 -10.96 8.42
N GLU A 154 -17.47 -10.79 7.81
CA GLU A 154 -18.39 -11.88 7.52
C GLU A 154 -17.87 -12.76 6.38
N GLU A 155 -17.44 -12.14 5.26
CA GLU A 155 -16.95 -12.86 4.09
C GLU A 155 -15.72 -13.70 4.42
N LEU A 156 -14.80 -13.16 5.23
CA LEU A 156 -13.64 -13.89 5.74
C LEU A 156 -14.05 -15.09 6.60
N SER A 157 -15.04 -14.91 7.49
CA SER A 157 -15.51 -15.99 8.38
C SER A 157 -16.16 -17.16 7.64
N GLU A 158 -16.75 -16.89 6.47
CA GLU A 158 -17.40 -17.90 5.64
C GLU A 158 -16.41 -18.70 4.76
N GLY A 159 -15.12 -18.32 4.75
CA GLY A 159 -14.02 -19.10 4.17
C GLY A 159 -13.99 -19.18 2.63
N TRP A 160 -14.82 -18.41 1.94
CA TRP A 160 -14.81 -18.30 0.47
C TRP A 160 -14.16 -17.01 -0.04
N PHE A 161 -13.88 -16.09 0.87
CA PHE A 161 -13.22 -14.82 0.60
C PHE A 161 -11.86 -14.82 1.27
N ILE A 162 -10.83 -14.48 0.50
CA ILE A 162 -9.45 -14.50 0.96
C ILE A 162 -8.84 -13.14 0.64
N ILE A 163 -8.14 -12.57 1.60
CA ILE A 163 -7.41 -11.32 1.46
C ILE A 163 -5.96 -11.63 1.77
N TYR A 164 -5.08 -11.45 0.79
CA TYR A 164 -3.65 -11.63 0.95
C TYR A 164 -2.92 -10.36 0.51
N ILE A 165 -2.60 -9.50 1.49
CA ILE A 165 -2.00 -8.19 1.22
C ILE A 165 -2.86 -7.46 0.18
N ASP A 166 -2.38 -7.23 -1.04
CA ASP A 166 -3.08 -6.47 -2.08
C ASP A 166 -4.03 -7.34 -2.94
N ASP A 167 -4.00 -8.67 -2.78
CA ASP A 167 -4.82 -9.61 -3.55
C ASP A 167 -6.09 -9.99 -2.80
N ILE A 168 -7.24 -9.74 -3.41
CA ILE A 168 -8.55 -10.14 -2.91
C ILE A 168 -9.08 -11.26 -3.79
N ILE A 169 -9.35 -12.43 -3.21
CA ILE A 169 -9.72 -13.63 -3.94
C ILE A 169 -11.09 -14.12 -3.50
N VAL A 170 -11.98 -14.31 -4.47
CA VAL A 170 -13.31 -14.88 -4.30
C VAL A 170 -13.32 -16.27 -4.88
N CYS A 171 -13.75 -17.26 -4.10
CA CYS A 171 -13.75 -18.67 -4.49
C CYS A 171 -15.17 -19.25 -4.49
N SER A 172 -15.54 -20.09 -5.46
CA SER A 172 -16.84 -20.80 -5.48
C SER A 172 -16.78 -22.16 -6.17
N LYS A 173 -17.73 -23.05 -5.83
CA LYS A 173 -17.91 -24.36 -6.49
C LYS A 173 -18.90 -24.32 -7.66
N THR A 174 -19.79 -23.34 -7.70
CA THR A 174 -20.79 -23.14 -8.77
C THR A 174 -20.77 -21.70 -9.24
N TRP A 175 -21.08 -21.49 -10.53
CA TRP A 175 -21.11 -20.15 -11.11
C TRP A 175 -22.15 -19.24 -10.45
N LYS A 176 -23.35 -19.79 -10.17
CA LYS A 176 -24.42 -19.06 -9.47
C LYS A 176 -23.95 -18.50 -8.12
N ASN A 177 -23.32 -19.33 -7.29
CA ASN A 177 -22.80 -18.86 -6.00
C ASN A 177 -21.64 -17.86 -6.18
N HIS A 178 -20.85 -18.00 -7.24
CA HIS A 178 -19.78 -17.06 -7.56
C HIS A 178 -20.30 -15.66 -7.84
N LEU A 179 -21.34 -15.53 -8.67
CA LEU A 179 -21.96 -14.25 -8.95
C LEU A 179 -22.57 -13.61 -7.70
N THR A 180 -23.27 -14.38 -6.87
CA THR A 180 -23.81 -13.87 -5.59
C THR A 180 -22.71 -13.38 -4.64
N ARG A 181 -21.58 -14.10 -4.56
CA ARG A 181 -20.44 -13.69 -3.73
C ARG A 181 -19.77 -12.41 -4.24
N LEU A 182 -19.59 -12.30 -5.56
CA LEU A 182 -19.06 -11.09 -6.18
C LEU A 182 -19.98 -9.89 -5.94
N GLU A 183 -21.29 -10.09 -6.08
CA GLU A 183 -22.27 -9.04 -5.79
C GLU A 183 -22.16 -8.55 -4.34
N ARG A 184 -22.05 -9.47 -3.37
CA ARG A 184 -21.86 -9.12 -1.95
C ARG A 184 -20.58 -8.32 -1.73
N VAL A 185 -19.45 -8.76 -2.30
CA VAL A 185 -18.17 -8.02 -2.18
C VAL A 185 -18.30 -6.60 -2.75
N LEU A 186 -18.97 -6.44 -3.90
CA LEU A 186 -19.20 -5.13 -4.51
C LEU A 186 -20.20 -4.26 -3.72
N GLN A 187 -21.13 -4.86 -2.98
CA GLN A 187 -22.02 -4.14 -2.07
C GLN A 187 -21.27 -3.63 -0.84
N VAL A 188 -20.45 -4.47 -0.20
CA VAL A 188 -19.60 -4.07 0.93
C VAL A 188 -18.64 -2.95 0.51
N LYS A 189 -17.99 -3.07 -0.65
CA LYS A 189 -17.16 -1.99 -1.22
C LYS A 189 -17.93 -0.67 -1.31
N ARG A 190 -19.15 -0.69 -1.87
CA ARG A 190 -19.97 0.52 -2.06
C ARG A 190 -20.44 1.14 -0.74
N ALA A 191 -20.64 0.33 0.30
CA ALA A 191 -21.02 0.80 1.62
C ALA A 191 -19.83 1.28 2.46
N SER A 192 -18.61 0.89 2.11
CA SER A 192 -17.40 1.28 2.84
C SER A 192 -16.96 2.71 2.50
N GLU A 193 -16.42 3.41 3.49
CA GLU A 193 -15.83 4.76 3.33
C GLU A 193 -14.47 4.74 2.58
N TYR A 194 -13.96 3.55 2.24
CA TYR A 194 -12.69 3.37 1.55
C TYR A 194 -12.89 3.44 0.03
N GLU A 195 -12.85 4.67 -0.50
CA GLU A 195 -12.99 4.91 -1.94
C GLU A 195 -11.84 4.27 -2.74
N ASN A 196 -12.21 3.31 -3.62
CA ASN A 196 -11.38 2.75 -4.70
C ASN A 196 -10.34 1.66 -4.36
N PHE A 197 -10.60 0.71 -3.44
CA PHE A 197 -9.68 -0.42 -3.22
C PHE A 197 -9.85 -1.60 -4.20
N LEU A 198 -10.63 -1.49 -5.28
CA LEU A 198 -10.84 -2.57 -6.25
C LEU A 198 -10.91 -1.98 -7.65
N GLU A 199 -9.90 -2.21 -8.48
CA GLU A 199 -9.82 -1.66 -9.85
C GLU A 199 -9.59 -2.72 -10.94
N LYS A 200 -8.77 -3.76 -10.70
CA LYS A 200 -8.55 -4.81 -11.69
C LYS A 200 -9.15 -6.12 -11.24
N VAL A 201 -9.97 -6.70 -12.11
CA VAL A 201 -10.58 -8.00 -11.90
C VAL A 201 -10.00 -8.96 -12.94
N SER A 202 -9.35 -10.01 -12.47
CA SER A 202 -8.91 -11.13 -13.30
C SER A 202 -9.78 -12.34 -12.97
N PHE A 203 -10.54 -12.79 -13.97
CA PHE A 203 -11.33 -14.01 -13.87
C PHE A 203 -10.45 -15.20 -14.28
N CYS A 204 -10.26 -16.13 -13.36
CA CYS A 204 -9.66 -17.42 -13.65
C CYS A 204 -10.77 -18.48 -13.57
N ILE A 205 -11.09 -19.07 -14.72
CA ILE A 205 -11.97 -20.24 -14.84
C ILE A 205 -11.11 -21.48 -14.69
#